data_AF-A0A1H4V4R8-F1
#
_entry.id   AF-A0A1H4V4R8-F1
#
_cell.length_a   1.000
_cell.length_b   1.000
_cell.length_c   1.000
_cell.angle_alpha   90.00
_cell.angle_beta   90.00
_cell.angle_gamma   90.00
#
_symmetry.space_group_name_H-M   'P 1'
#
loop_
_entity.id
_entity.type
_entity.pdbx_description
1 polymer ?
#
loop_
_entity_poly.entity_id
_entity_poly.type
_entity_poly.pdbx_seq_one_letter_code
_entity_poly.pdbx_strand_id
1 'polypeptide(L)'
;MRTGYSRGNVTLTVEEFADSSTVTFTITRTAPLTDDEVRRVNAELADYPAAHGAQLERVLVDTDEWQVRSRGLAVALDHGDPLAELRWEARA
;
A
#
# COMPACT_ATOMS: atom_id res chain seq x y z
N MET A 1 1.74 -12.83 -12.57
CA MET A 1 1.67 -13.51 -11.26
C MET A 1 0.91 -12.61 -10.29
N ARG A 2 -0.03 -13.16 -9.52
CA ARG A 2 -0.67 -12.44 -8.42
C ARG A 2 -0.15 -13.00 -7.11
N THR A 3 0.51 -12.17 -6.32
CA THR A 3 0.88 -12.50 -4.94
C THR A 3 0.02 -11.67 -3.99
N GLY A 4 -0.19 -12.17 -2.78
CA GLY A 4 -1.03 -11.50 -1.81
C GLY A 4 -0.55 -11.77 -0.40
N TYR A 5 -0.41 -10.69 0.37
CA TYR A 5 -0.22 -10.73 1.82
C TYR A 5 -1.56 -10.37 2.48
N SER A 6 -1.99 -11.16 3.47
CA SER A 6 -3.20 -10.87 4.23
C SER A 6 -2.97 -11.15 5.70
N ARG A 7 -3.22 -10.14 6.55
CA ARG A 7 -3.06 -10.27 8.01
C ARG A 7 -3.86 -9.23 8.76
N GLY A 8 -4.65 -9.68 9.74
CA GLY A 8 -5.52 -8.79 10.50
C GLY A 8 -6.57 -8.16 9.59
N ASN A 9 -6.69 -6.83 9.63
CA ASN A 9 -7.65 -6.11 8.81
C ASN A 9 -7.12 -5.71 7.43
N VAL A 10 -5.87 -6.05 7.11
CA VAL A 10 -5.19 -5.56 5.91
C VAL A 10 -4.89 -6.68 4.93
N THR A 11 -5.14 -6.42 3.65
CA THR A 11 -4.67 -7.24 2.54
C THR A 11 -3.90 -6.39 1.54
N LEU A 12 -2.67 -6.79 1.23
CA LEU A 12 -1.87 -6.25 0.12
C LEU A 12 -1.95 -7.24 -1.04
N THR A 13 -2.50 -6.79 -2.17
CA THR A 13 -2.47 -7.53 -3.43
C THR A 13 -1.42 -6.92 -4.34
N VAL A 14 -0.59 -7.78 -4.95
CA VAL A 14 0.42 -7.40 -5.94
C VAL A 14 0.17 -8.16 -7.23
N GLU A 15 -0.10 -7.42 -8.30
CA GLU A 15 -0.41 -7.96 -9.63
C GLU A 15 0.70 -7.59 -10.61
N GLU A 16 1.43 -8.61 -11.06
CA GLU A 16 2.45 -8.51 -12.11
C GLU A 16 1.91 -9.18 -13.37
N PHE A 17 1.86 -8.47 -14.50
CA PHE A 17 1.48 -9.09 -15.78
C PHE A 17 2.77 -9.43 -16.54
N ALA A 18 2.85 -10.63 -17.11
CA ALA A 18 4.10 -11.16 -17.70
C ALA A 18 4.67 -10.28 -18.83
N ASP A 19 3.81 -9.50 -19.47
CA ASP A 19 4.13 -8.66 -20.63
C ASP A 19 4.18 -7.16 -20.25
N SER A 20 4.01 -6.85 -18.96
CA SER A 20 3.90 -5.50 -18.43
C SER A 20 5.16 -5.12 -17.68
N SER A 21 5.70 -3.94 -17.99
CA SER A 21 6.73 -3.29 -17.17
C SER A 21 6.17 -2.62 -15.91
N THR A 22 4.88 -2.85 -15.63
CA THR A 22 4.14 -2.27 -14.52
C THR A 22 3.63 -3.36 -13.58
N VAL A 23 3.78 -3.11 -12.28
CA VAL A 23 3.23 -3.87 -11.17
C VAL A 23 2.14 -3.02 -10.50
N THR A 24 0.97 -3.60 -10.28
CA THR A 24 -0.11 -2.94 -9.55
C THR A 24 -0.09 -3.41 -8.10
N PHE A 25 -0.10 -2.44 -7.18
CA PHE A 25 -0.24 -2.68 -5.74
C PHE A 25 -1.60 -2.16 -5.28
N THR A 26 -2.29 -2.95 -4.47
CA THR A 26 -3.57 -2.57 -3.87
C THR A 26 -3.58 -2.97 -2.41
N ILE A 27 -3.75 -2.00 -1.51
CA ILE A 27 -4.00 -2.24 -0.09
C ILE A 27 -5.50 -2.08 0.17
N THR A 28 -6.13 -3.14 0.64
CA THR A 28 -7.52 -3.13 1.12
C THR A 28 -7.56 -3.34 2.62
N ARG A 29 -8.60 -2.78 3.25
CA ARG A 29 -8.77 -2.74 4.69
C ARG A 29 -10.20 -3.03 5.09
N THR A 30 -10.40 -3.66 6.25
CA THR A 30 -11.73 -3.92 6.83
C THR A 30 -12.00 -3.08 8.09
N ALA A 31 -11.01 -2.31 8.56
CA ALA A 31 -11.07 -1.44 9.72
C ALA A 31 -9.94 -0.38 9.65
N PRO A 32 -9.96 0.67 10.49
CA PRO A 32 -8.88 1.64 10.57
C PRO A 32 -7.51 1.00 10.85
N LEU A 33 -6.45 1.58 10.29
CA LEU A 33 -5.07 1.09 10.44
C LEU A 33 -4.52 1.34 11.85
N THR A 34 -3.88 0.32 12.39
CA THR A 34 -3.05 0.41 13.60
C THR A 34 -1.57 0.57 13.26
N ASP A 35 -0.76 1.07 14.19
CA ASP A 35 0.68 1.25 13.99
C ASP A 35 1.40 -0.08 13.67
N ASP A 36 0.97 -1.20 14.26
CA ASP A 36 1.54 -2.52 13.95
C ASP A 36 1.18 -2.97 12.53
N GLU A 37 -0.04 -2.68 12.06
CA GLU A 37 -0.44 -2.97 10.68
C GLU A 37 0.37 -2.16 9.68
N VAL A 38 0.55 -0.85 9.94
CA VAL A 38 1.38 0.03 9.09
C VAL A 38 2.81 -0.47 9.05
N ARG A 39 3.40 -0.80 10.20
CA ARG A 39 4.77 -1.36 10.28
C ARG A 39 4.90 -2.64 9.45
N ARG A 40 3.92 -3.54 9.51
CA ARG A 40 3.95 -4.80 8.74
C ARG A 40 3.77 -4.57 7.24
N VAL A 41 2.84 -3.71 6.83
CA VAL A 41 2.66 -3.36 5.42
C VAL A 41 3.94 -2.75 4.85
N ASN A 42 4.59 -1.85 5.58
CA ASN A 42 5.85 -1.24 5.13
C ASN A 42 6.99 -2.24 5.03
N ALA A 43 7.06 -3.23 5.93
CA ALA A 43 8.01 -4.33 5.81
C ALA A 43 7.72 -5.18 4.56
N GLU A 44 6.46 -5.53 4.33
CA GLU A 44 6.04 -6.30 3.17
C GLU A 44 6.34 -5.56 1.85
N LEU A 45 6.04 -4.26 1.77
CA LEU A 45 6.37 -3.44 0.60
C LEU A 45 7.88 -3.40 0.30
N ALA A 46 8.74 -3.46 1.32
CA ALA A 46 10.18 -3.47 1.14
C ALA A 46 10.71 -4.75 0.48
N ASP A 47 9.96 -5.85 0.55
CA ASP A 47 10.32 -7.12 -0.08
C ASP A 47 10.02 -7.14 -1.60
N TYR A 48 9.25 -6.16 -2.11
CA TYR A 48 8.95 -6.02 -3.54
C TYR A 48 9.87 -4.98 -4.20
N PRO A 49 10.74 -5.38 -5.17
CA PRO A 49 11.63 -4.44 -5.85
C PRO A 49 10.92 -3.25 -6.51
N ALA A 50 9.75 -3.48 -7.12
CA ALA A 50 8.94 -2.44 -7.76
C ALA A 50 8.37 -1.41 -6.75
N ALA A 51 8.20 -1.80 -5.48
CA ALA A 51 7.74 -0.91 -4.41
C ALA A 51 8.90 -0.28 -3.62
N HIS A 52 10.15 -0.39 -4.06
CA HIS A 52 11.27 0.20 -3.34
C HIS A 52 11.09 1.72 -3.13
N GLY A 53 11.06 2.13 -1.86
CA GLY A 53 10.80 3.52 -1.47
C GLY A 53 9.32 3.90 -1.41
N ALA A 54 8.41 2.93 -1.56
CA ALA A 54 7.01 3.08 -1.23
C ALA A 54 6.80 2.89 0.28
N GLN A 55 6.04 3.78 0.91
CA GLN A 55 5.70 3.72 2.33
C GLN A 55 4.25 4.14 2.54
N LEU A 56 3.53 3.34 3.33
CA LEU A 56 2.26 3.70 3.93
C LEU A 56 2.54 4.58 5.15
N GLU A 57 2.03 5.80 5.12
CA GLU A 57 2.20 6.80 6.17
C GLU A 57 0.93 7.63 6.36
N ARG A 58 0.82 8.26 7.52
CA ARG A 58 -0.31 9.14 7.84
C ARG A 58 -0.09 10.51 7.19
N VAL A 59 -1.14 11.11 6.61
CA VAL A 59 -1.04 12.41 5.92
C VAL A 59 -0.69 13.53 6.90
N LEU A 60 -1.35 13.55 8.06
CA LEU A 60 -1.09 14.45 9.18
C LEU A 60 -1.28 13.68 10.48
N VAL A 61 -0.59 14.07 11.56
CA VAL A 61 -0.61 13.34 12.85
C VAL A 61 -2.03 13.16 13.40
N ASP A 62 -2.89 14.16 13.20
CA ASP A 62 -4.24 14.24 13.76
C ASP A 62 -5.36 13.89 12.76
N THR A 63 -5.02 13.42 11.55
CA THR A 63 -6.01 12.95 10.58
C THR A 63 -6.08 11.43 10.57
N ASP A 64 -7.28 10.89 10.32
CA ASP A 64 -7.46 9.46 10.01
C ASP A 64 -7.11 9.14 8.55
N GLU A 65 -6.42 10.05 7.86
CA GLU A 65 -6.06 9.92 6.46
C GLU A 65 -4.69 9.25 6.31
N TRP A 66 -4.65 8.24 5.44
CA TRP A 66 -3.46 7.49 5.09
C TRP A 66 -3.14 7.64 3.62
N GLN A 67 -1.85 7.68 3.33
CA GLN A 67 -1.34 7.75 1.99
C GLN A 67 -0.22 6.75 1.77
N VAL A 68 -0.08 6.30 0.52
CA VAL A 68 1.13 5.65 0.07
C VAL A 68 1.99 6.69 -0.63
N ARG A 69 3.20 6.91 -0.13
CA ARG A 69 4.21 7.70 -0.82
C ARG A 69 5.22 6.80 -1.48
N SER A 70 5.47 7.00 -2.76
CA SER A 70 6.60 6.37 -3.46
C SER A 70 7.54 7.44 -3.98
N ARG A 71 8.83 7.31 -3.65
CA ARG A 71 9.88 8.28 -4.07
C ARG A 71 9.52 9.73 -3.73
N GLY A 72 8.88 9.94 -2.58
CA GLY A 72 8.48 11.26 -2.11
C GLY A 72 7.21 11.82 -2.76
N LEU A 73 6.47 11.06 -3.55
CA LEU A 73 5.17 11.47 -4.14
C LEU A 73 4.04 10.64 -3.57
N ALA A 74 2.92 11.27 -3.19
CA ALA A 74 1.70 10.55 -2.84
C ALA A 74 1.13 9.90 -4.11
N VAL A 75 1.03 8.57 -4.10
CA VAL A 75 0.55 7.76 -5.23
C VAL A 75 -0.83 7.13 -4.96
N ALA A 76 -1.23 7.04 -3.69
CA ALA A 76 -2.56 6.64 -3.27
C ALA A 76 -2.93 7.37 -1.97
N LEU A 77 -4.22 7.69 -1.81
CA LEU A 77 -4.79 8.36 -0.64
C LEU A 77 -6.15 7.74 -0.31
N ASP A 78 -6.49 7.61 0.97
CA ASP A 78 -7.77 7.04 1.40
C ASP A 78 -8.84 8.08 1.71
N HIS A 79 -8.48 9.37 1.76
CA HIS A 79 -9.37 10.47 2.15
C HIS A 79 -10.08 10.26 3.50
N GLY A 80 -9.48 9.48 4.40
CA GLY A 80 -10.01 9.20 5.74
C GLY A 80 -11.10 8.13 5.74
N ASP A 81 -11.37 7.49 4.59
CA ASP A 81 -12.24 6.32 4.54
C ASP A 81 -11.42 5.07 4.86
N PRO A 82 -11.65 4.40 6.01
CA PRO A 82 -10.90 3.21 6.40
C PRO A 82 -11.15 2.01 5.49
N LEU A 83 -12.15 2.06 4.61
CA LEU A 83 -12.47 1.02 3.64
C LEU A 83 -12.02 1.37 2.22
N ALA A 84 -11.54 2.60 1.97
CA ALA A 84 -11.01 2.97 0.67
C ALA A 84 -9.76 2.15 0.33
N GLU A 85 -9.69 1.74 -0.94
CA GLU A 85 -8.54 1.04 -1.48
C GLU A 85 -7.40 2.04 -1.76
N LEU A 86 -6.20 1.71 -1.29
CA LEU A 86 -4.99 2.43 -1.66
C LEU A 86 -4.33 1.67 -2.81
N ARG A 87 -4.53 2.16 -4.04
CA ARG A 87 -4.06 1.51 -5.27
C ARG A 87 -3.11 2.40 -6.05
N TRP A 88 -1.98 1.83 -6.50
CA TRP A 88 -1.06 2.52 -7.40
C TRP A 88 -0.33 1.54 -8.32
N GLU A 89 0.30 2.10 -9.35
CA GLU A 89 1.14 1.39 -10.30
C GLU A 89 2.60 1.78 -10.10
N ALA A 90 3.50 0.80 -10.11
CA ALA A 90 4.93 1.01 -10.06
C ALA A 90 5.61 0.28 -11.22
N ARG A 91 6.77 0.78 -11.65
CA ARG A 91 7.56 0.08 -12.67
C ARG A 91 8.33 -1.08 -12.03
N ALA A 92 8.29 -2.24 -12.70
CA ALA A 92 9.07 -3.42 -12.37
C ALA A 92 10.57 -3.17 -12.52
#